data_AF-A0A7C6MSQ0-F1
#
_entry.id   AF-A0A7C6MSQ0-F1
#
_cell.length_a   1.000
_cell.length_b   1.000
_cell.length_c   1.000
_cell.angle_alpha   90.00
_cell.angle_beta   90.00
_cell.angle_gamma   90.00
#
_symmetry.space_group_name_H-M   'P 1'
#
loop_
_entity.id
_entity.type
_entity.pdbx_description
1 polymer ?
#
loop_
_entity_poly.entity_id
_entity_poly.type
_entity_poly.pdbx_seq_one_letter_code
_entity_poly.pdbx_strand_id
1 'polypeptide(L)'
;MKTNGDAISIKPMPITVGSNVTVKYKGYLTQHNPESIIMHVGYGKNNNWTHVSDVSMKPSQGAWEGKINVKQYDSRLNICFKDNHDHWDNNYGNNWSFEIRNGIRGLFK
;
A
#
# COMPACT_ATOMS: atom_id res chain seq x y z
N MET A 1 -7.29 -8.54 -6.90
CA MET A 1 -8.11 -9.58 -6.25
C MET A 1 -8.60 -9.00 -4.93
N LYS A 2 -9.85 -9.27 -4.55
CA LYS A 2 -10.30 -9.10 -3.17
C LYS A 2 -10.48 -10.51 -2.63
N THR A 3 -9.70 -10.88 -1.64
CA THR A 3 -9.96 -12.07 -0.82
C THR A 3 -10.73 -11.58 0.41
N ASN A 4 -11.71 -12.35 0.86
CA ASN A 4 -12.62 -12.02 1.96
C ASN A 4 -11.93 -12.03 3.35
N GLY A 5 -10.61 -11.81 3.43
CA GLY A 5 -9.81 -11.80 4.65
C GLY A 5 -8.66 -10.78 4.69
N ASP A 6 -8.43 -10.01 3.62
CA ASP A 6 -7.32 -9.05 3.59
C ASP A 6 -7.81 -7.65 4.00
N ALA A 7 -7.22 -7.09 5.06
CA ALA A 7 -7.41 -5.71 5.51
C ALA A 7 -7.14 -4.64 4.44
N ILE A 8 -6.55 -5.04 3.30
CA ILE A 8 -6.15 -4.16 2.21
C ILE A 8 -6.70 -4.66 0.87
N SER A 9 -7.04 -3.73 -0.02
CA SER A 9 -7.22 -4.02 -1.44
C SER A 9 -6.48 -2.99 -2.28
N ILE A 10 -5.89 -3.44 -3.38
CA ILE A 10 -4.97 -2.64 -4.19
C ILE A 10 -5.29 -2.81 -5.67
N LYS A 11 -5.29 -1.70 -6.43
CA LYS A 11 -5.62 -1.67 -7.86
C LYS A 11 -4.80 -0.60 -8.60
N PRO A 12 -4.36 -0.83 -9.85
CA PRO A 12 -4.52 -2.06 -10.62
C PRO A 12 -3.61 -3.19 -10.12
N MET A 13 -3.88 -4.40 -10.59
CA MET A 13 -3.03 -5.58 -10.41
C MET A 13 -2.85 -6.26 -11.78
N PRO A 14 -1.62 -6.66 -12.18
CA PRO A 14 -0.37 -6.49 -11.44
C PRO A 14 0.03 -5.01 -11.30
N ILE A 15 0.78 -4.68 -10.25
CA ILE A 15 1.37 -3.36 -10.10
C ILE A 15 2.52 -3.25 -11.10
N THR A 16 2.52 -2.22 -11.93
CA THR A 16 3.63 -1.93 -12.84
C THR A 16 4.32 -0.63 -12.49
N VAL A 17 5.61 -0.53 -12.79
CA VAL A 17 6.31 0.76 -12.72
C VAL A 17 5.57 1.79 -13.59
N GLY A 18 5.43 3.01 -13.07
CA GLY A 18 4.67 4.12 -13.66
C GLY A 18 3.17 4.12 -13.35
N SER A 19 2.62 3.02 -12.81
CA SER A 19 1.18 2.95 -12.52
C SER A 19 0.77 3.84 -11.34
N ASN A 20 -0.42 4.44 -11.46
CA ASN A 20 -1.12 5.05 -10.34
C ASN A 20 -1.94 3.98 -9.63
N VAL A 21 -1.55 3.66 -8.40
CA VAL A 21 -2.16 2.61 -7.60
C VAL A 21 -3.05 3.23 -6.54
N THR A 22 -4.28 2.72 -6.44
CA THR A 22 -5.22 3.01 -5.37
C THR A 22 -5.19 1.89 -4.35
N VAL A 23 -4.99 2.25 -3.10
CA VAL A 23 -4.95 1.36 -1.93
C VAL A 23 -6.15 1.68 -1.06
N LYS A 24 -6.97 0.68 -0.77
CA LYS A 24 -8.07 0.78 0.20
C LYS A 24 -7.76 -0.08 1.41
N TYR A 25 -7.87 0.50 2.60
CA TYR A 25 -7.56 -0.13 3.88
C TYR A 25 -8.81 -0.18 4.78
N LYS A 26 -9.11 -1.37 5.29
CA LYS A 26 -10.17 -1.69 6.25
C LYS A 26 -9.66 -2.74 7.25
N GLY A 27 -8.56 -2.39 7.93
CA GLY A 27 -7.89 -3.25 8.91
C GLY A 27 -8.17 -2.87 10.36
N TYR A 28 -7.25 -3.27 11.25
CA TYR A 28 -7.39 -3.17 12.71
C TYR A 28 -7.69 -1.74 13.16
N LEU A 29 -6.92 -0.76 12.68
CA LEU A 29 -7.07 0.64 13.08
C LEU A 29 -8.48 1.18 12.78
N THR A 30 -9.15 0.68 11.73
CA THR A 30 -10.49 1.16 11.36
C THR A 30 -11.57 0.81 12.38
N GLN A 31 -11.31 -0.17 13.26
CA GLN A 31 -12.22 -0.57 14.34
C GLN A 31 -12.22 0.42 15.51
N HIS A 32 -11.23 1.32 15.57
CA HIS A 32 -11.04 2.30 16.63
C HIS A 32 -11.49 3.72 16.24
N ASN A 33 -12.23 3.87 15.13
CA ASN A 33 -12.73 5.16 14.62
C ASN A 33 -11.65 6.27 14.60
N PRO A 34 -10.52 6.05 13.91
CA PRO A 34 -9.42 7.01 13.90
C PRO A 34 -9.82 8.28 13.17
N GLU A 35 -9.27 9.43 13.58
CA GLU A 35 -9.52 10.72 12.94
C GLU A 35 -8.78 10.84 11.60
N SER A 36 -7.61 10.22 11.51
CA SER A 36 -6.84 10.11 10.28
C SER A 36 -6.06 8.81 10.22
N ILE A 37 -5.82 8.34 9.01
CA ILE A 37 -4.92 7.22 8.73
C ILE A 37 -3.85 7.68 7.74
N ILE A 38 -2.61 7.36 8.06
CA ILE A 38 -1.46 7.50 7.17
C ILE A 38 -1.09 6.11 6.64
N MET A 39 -0.94 6.01 5.33
CA MET A 39 -0.30 4.88 4.68
C MET A 39 1.21 5.13 4.61
N HIS A 40 1.98 4.32 5.31
CA HIS A 40 3.44 4.32 5.25
C HIS A 40 3.87 3.33 4.17
N VAL A 41 4.58 3.81 3.16
CA VAL A 41 4.90 3.03 1.96
C VAL A 41 6.38 3.15 1.61
N GLY A 42 6.98 2.05 1.18
CA GLY A 42 8.36 2.00 0.71
C GLY A 42 8.61 0.83 -0.23
N TYR A 43 9.85 0.66 -0.65
CA TYR A 43 10.25 -0.32 -1.66
C TYR A 43 11.37 -1.23 -1.15
N GLY A 44 11.49 -2.43 -1.72
CA GLY A 44 12.57 -3.37 -1.40
C GLY A 44 12.13 -4.52 -0.49
N LYS A 45 13.09 -5.14 0.21
CA LYS A 45 12.82 -6.28 1.11
C LYS A 45 12.02 -5.82 2.33
N ASN A 46 11.21 -6.71 2.90
CA ASN A 46 10.33 -6.37 4.03
C ASN A 46 11.06 -5.77 5.25
N ASN A 47 12.33 -6.14 5.46
CA ASN A 47 13.17 -5.66 6.56
C ASN A 47 14.18 -4.57 6.16
N ASN A 48 14.14 -4.08 4.92
CA ASN A 48 15.04 -3.03 4.43
C ASN A 48 14.34 -2.19 3.36
N TRP A 49 13.52 -1.25 3.82
CA TRP A 49 12.75 -0.38 2.94
C TRP A 49 13.60 0.80 2.48
N THR A 50 13.42 1.18 1.21
CA THR A 50 13.98 2.39 0.64
C THR A 50 12.87 3.26 0.07
N HIS A 51 13.17 4.53 -0.21
CA HIS A 51 12.23 5.50 -0.80
C HIS A 51 10.91 5.56 -0.03
N VAL A 52 11.03 5.58 1.30
CA VAL A 52 9.91 5.59 2.23
C VAL A 52 9.18 6.93 2.15
N SER A 53 7.85 6.88 2.16
CA SER A 53 6.99 8.06 2.19
C SER A 53 5.70 7.78 2.95
N ASP A 54 5.12 8.85 3.50
CA ASP A 54 3.84 8.84 4.17
C ASP A 54 2.77 9.45 3.25
N VAL A 55 1.61 8.81 3.18
CA VAL A 55 0.46 9.25 2.37
C VAL A 55 -0.77 9.34 3.23
N SER A 56 -1.29 10.55 3.43
CA SER A 56 -2.59 10.74 4.10
C SER A 56 -3.71 10.09 3.29
N MET A 57 -4.48 9.23 3.95
CA MET A 57 -5.62 8.56 3.34
C MET A 57 -6.91 9.36 3.55
N LYS A 58 -7.89 9.13 2.68
CA LYS A 58 -9.23 9.74 2.76
C LYS A 58 -10.27 8.71 3.21
N PRO A 59 -11.23 9.05 4.09
CA PRO A 59 -12.34 8.17 4.43
C PRO A 59 -13.14 7.74 3.19
N SER A 60 -13.53 6.47 3.12
CA SER A 60 -14.22 5.86 1.97
C SER A 60 -15.09 4.66 2.38
N GLN A 61 -16.34 4.93 2.75
CA GLN A 61 -17.37 3.92 3.09
C GLN A 61 -16.89 2.88 4.13
N GLY A 62 -16.58 3.35 5.35
CA GLY A 62 -16.12 2.48 6.45
C GLY A 62 -14.73 1.88 6.24
N ALA A 63 -13.90 2.57 5.45
CA ALA A 63 -12.53 2.21 5.11
C ALA A 63 -11.79 3.51 4.73
N TRP A 64 -10.52 3.40 4.35
CA TRP A 64 -9.66 4.52 3.99
C TRP A 64 -9.01 4.28 2.64
N GLU A 65 -8.87 5.31 1.83
CA GLU A 65 -8.29 5.22 0.48
C GLU A 65 -7.10 6.17 0.31
N GLY A 66 -5.99 5.64 -0.19
CA GLY A 66 -4.78 6.37 -0.55
C GLY A 66 -4.38 6.08 -2.00
N LYS A 67 -3.68 7.01 -2.63
CA LYS A 67 -3.17 6.86 -4.00
C LYS A 67 -1.67 7.10 -4.03
N ILE A 68 -0.95 6.24 -4.73
CA ILE A 68 0.50 6.35 -4.94
C ILE A 68 0.82 6.21 -6.42
N ASN A 69 1.90 6.87 -6.85
CA ASN A 69 2.51 6.62 -8.15
C ASN A 69 3.75 5.75 -7.94
N VAL A 70 3.77 4.56 -8.55
CA VAL A 70 4.86 3.59 -8.39
C VAL A 70 6.02 4.00 -9.29
N LYS A 71 7.05 4.63 -8.72
CA LYS A 71 8.17 5.21 -9.49
C LYS A 71 9.43 4.35 -9.51
N GLN A 72 9.52 3.38 -8.60
CA GLN A 72 10.74 2.59 -8.42
C GLN A 72 10.68 1.29 -9.21
N TYR A 73 11.79 0.95 -9.87
CA TYR A 73 12.02 -0.33 -10.54
C TYR A 73 12.50 -1.40 -9.55
N ASP A 74 11.83 -1.51 -8.41
CA ASP A 74 12.14 -2.51 -7.40
C ASP A 74 11.32 -3.79 -7.63
N SER A 75 11.71 -4.87 -6.96
CA SER A 75 10.97 -6.13 -6.90
C SER A 75 9.67 -6.01 -6.10
N ARG A 76 9.63 -5.17 -5.06
CA ARG A 76 8.53 -5.16 -4.08
C ARG A 76 8.17 -3.75 -3.61
N LEU A 77 6.86 -3.54 -3.50
CA LEU A 77 6.23 -2.46 -2.75
C LEU A 77 5.85 -3.00 -1.36
N ASN A 78 6.12 -2.25 -0.30
CA ASN A 78 5.69 -2.57 1.05
C ASN A 78 4.82 -1.45 1.63
N ILE A 79 3.81 -1.83 2.41
CA ILE A 79 2.80 -0.93 2.98
C ILE A 79 2.50 -1.32 4.41
N CYS A 80 2.40 -0.34 5.31
CA CYS A 80 1.76 -0.45 6.62
C CYS A 80 0.99 0.85 6.91
N PHE A 81 0.23 0.87 8.00
CA PHE A 81 -0.66 1.97 8.33
C PHE A 81 -0.43 2.45 9.76
N LYS A 82 -0.63 3.74 10.00
CA LYS A 82 -0.70 4.32 11.35
C LYS A 82 -1.89 5.26 11.49
N ASP A 83 -2.44 5.36 12.69
CA ASP A 83 -3.49 6.33 13.01
C ASP A 83 -2.91 7.64 13.59
N ASN A 84 -3.79 8.55 14.00
CA ASN A 84 -3.44 9.84 14.60
C ASN A 84 -2.86 9.75 16.03
N HIS A 85 -2.82 8.57 16.63
CA HIS A 85 -2.26 8.31 17.96
C HIS A 85 -0.97 7.48 17.90
N ASP A 86 -0.38 7.35 16.70
CA ASP A 86 0.83 6.57 16.45
C ASP A 86 0.67 5.06 16.76
N HIS A 87 -0.56 4.54 16.67
CA HIS A 87 -0.78 3.10 16.64
C HIS A 87 -0.53 2.57 15.24
N TRP A 88 0.24 1.50 15.14
CA TRP A 88 0.62 0.88 13.88
C TRP A 88 -0.16 -0.39 13.61
N ASP A 89 -0.68 -0.51 12.39
CA ASP A 89 -1.03 -1.80 11.80
C ASP A 89 0.02 -2.13 10.72
N ASN A 90 0.99 -2.93 11.13
CA ASN A 90 2.06 -3.46 10.29
C ASN A 90 1.88 -4.96 10.04
N ASN A 91 0.66 -5.50 10.20
CA ASN A 91 0.35 -6.91 10.02
C ASN A 91 1.31 -7.83 10.79
N TYR A 92 1.50 -7.53 12.09
CA TYR A 92 2.42 -8.25 12.98
C TYR A 92 3.87 -8.29 12.48
N GLY A 93 4.33 -7.17 11.89
CA GLY A 93 5.67 -7.02 11.33
C GLY A 93 5.86 -7.59 9.92
N ASN A 94 4.85 -8.26 9.35
CA ASN A 94 4.93 -8.78 7.98
C ASN A 94 4.69 -7.71 6.92
N ASN A 95 4.01 -6.62 7.30
CA ASN A 95 3.50 -5.59 6.41
C ASN A 95 2.61 -6.18 5.30
N TRP A 96 2.14 -5.35 4.37
CA TRP A 96 1.58 -5.82 3.11
C TRP A 96 2.58 -5.56 2.00
N SER A 97 3.03 -6.62 1.35
CA SER A 97 3.98 -6.53 0.24
C SER A 97 3.37 -7.00 -1.08
N PHE A 98 3.73 -6.33 -2.16
CA PHE A 98 3.28 -6.64 -3.50
C PHE A 98 4.44 -6.62 -4.49
N GLU A 99 4.50 -7.60 -5.38
CA GLU A 99 5.47 -7.60 -6.47
C GLU A 99 5.18 -6.45 -7.43
N ILE A 100 6.24 -5.74 -7.81
CA ILE A 100 6.19 -4.72 -8.86
C ILE A 100 6.71 -5.39 -10.14
N ARG A 101 5.93 -5.29 -11.21
CA ARG A 101 6.36 -5.73 -12.53
C ARG A 101 6.99 -4.56 -13.27
N ASN A 102 8.17 -4.80 -13.81
CA ASN A 102 8.70 -3.93 -14.85
C ASN A 102 7.77 -4.08 -16.04
N GLY A 103 7.07 -3.01 -16.41
CA GLY A 103 6.24 -3.02 -17.60
C GLY A 103 7.14 -3.45 -18.75
N ILE A 104 6.83 -4.59 -19.38
CA ILE A 104 7.53 -5.00 -20.59
C ILE A 104 7.28 -3.85 -21.56
N ARG A 105 8.30 -3.01 -21.74
CA ARG A 105 8.35 -2.02 -22.81
C ARG A 105 8.22 -2.87 -24.05
N GLY A 106 7.03 -2.89 -24.64
CA GLY A 106 6.71 -3.74 -25.77
C GLY A 106 7.85 -3.66 -26.76
N LEU A 107 8.46 -4.82 -27.00
CA LEU A 107 9.20 -5.09 -28.22
C LEU A 107 8.24 -4.78 -29.37
N PHE A 108 8.27 -3.55 -29.86
CA PHE A 108 7.85 -3.27 -31.23
C PHE A 108 8.93 -3.94 -32.10
N LYS A 109 8.61 -5.14 -32.58
CA LYS A 109 9.26 -5.71 -33.77
C LYS A 109 8.77 -4.95 -34.99
#